data_AF-A0A959V9U1-F1
#
_entry.id   AF-A0A959V9U1-F1
#
_cell.length_a   1.000
_cell.length_b   1.000
_cell.length_c   1.000
_cell.angle_alpha   90.00
_cell.angle_beta   90.00
_cell.angle_gamma   90.00
#
_symmetry.space_group_name_H-M   'P 1'
#
loop_
_entity.id
_entity.type
_entity.pdbx_description
1 polymer ?
#
loop_
_entity_poly.entity_id
_entity_poly.type
_entity_poly.pdbx_seq_one_letter_code
_entity_poly.pdbx_strand_id
1 'polypeptide(L)'
;MKNFIVIFIAAVLLAMNSFGQLNPVNNLDWEHWYIMPNNYFILSWDEPEPSEDTLIGYNVYRENDLYCFTTDLSLYHTAGASNCEEDFVVYQGGMSFHAHVTAVYNSTLEESGYTETVYCVGLLIGIDTYKNPKPETIISPNPTNGIIQINLEDVNEVEIYSQTGELAFCAKQPESIDLYELPKGIYFIRVINGHQVFSEKVILH
;
A
#
# COMPACT_ATOMS: atom_id res chain seq x y z
N MET A 1 -6.39 38.80 -54.71
CA MET A 1 -7.08 38.06 -53.63
C MET A 1 -6.33 36.81 -53.18
N LYS A 2 -5.98 35.86 -54.08
CA LYS A 2 -5.25 34.63 -53.71
C LYS A 2 -3.93 34.87 -52.95
N ASN A 3 -3.10 35.81 -53.42
CA ASN A 3 -1.81 36.11 -52.76
C ASN A 3 -1.97 36.78 -51.39
N PHE A 4 -3.04 37.55 -51.18
CA PHE A 4 -3.32 38.18 -49.89
C PHE A 4 -3.74 37.16 -48.83
N ILE A 5 -4.53 36.14 -49.23
CA ILE A 5 -4.95 35.04 -48.36
C ILE A 5 -3.74 34.17 -47.95
N VAL A 6 -2.81 33.89 -48.87
CA VAL A 6 -1.60 33.10 -48.56
C VAL A 6 -0.68 33.86 -47.59
N ILE A 7 -0.49 35.16 -47.78
CA ILE A 7 0.32 35.99 -46.88
C ILE A 7 -0.35 36.10 -45.50
N PHE A 8 -1.67 36.22 -45.45
CA PHE A 8 -2.42 36.25 -44.19
C PHE A 8 -2.33 34.92 -43.43
N ILE A 9 -2.48 33.78 -44.11
CA ILE A 9 -2.33 32.44 -43.50
C ILE A 9 -0.90 32.23 -42.99
N ALA A 10 0.12 32.63 -43.77
CA ALA A 10 1.51 32.55 -43.35
C ALA A 10 1.80 33.44 -42.12
N ALA A 11 1.24 34.65 -42.08
CA ALA A 11 1.39 35.55 -40.94
C ALA A 11 0.68 35.02 -39.67
N VAL A 12 -0.50 34.40 -39.82
CA VAL A 12 -1.20 33.74 -38.71
C VAL A 12 -0.42 32.52 -38.22
N LEU A 13 0.09 31.67 -39.11
CA LEU A 13 0.92 30.52 -38.73
C LEU A 13 2.24 30.95 -38.05
N LEU A 14 2.87 32.03 -38.50
CA LEU A 14 4.05 32.59 -37.85
C LEU A 14 3.72 33.19 -36.47
N ALA A 15 2.56 33.84 -36.30
CA ALA A 15 2.10 34.34 -35.02
C ALA A 15 1.68 33.23 -34.04
N MET A 16 1.24 32.08 -34.54
CA MET A 16 0.94 30.89 -33.71
C MET A 16 2.22 30.19 -33.23
N ASN A 17 3.33 30.30 -33.96
CA ASN A 17 4.64 29.81 -33.52
C ASN A 17 5.39 30.80 -32.60
N SER A 18 4.88 32.02 -32.41
CA SER A 18 5.52 33.04 -31.56
C SER A 18 5.03 33.07 -30.12
N PHE A 19 4.10 32.18 -29.74
CA PHE A 19 3.89 31.86 -28.32
C PHE A 19 4.79 30.65 -28.02
N GLY A 20 5.88 30.88 -27.28
CA GLY A 20 6.78 29.82 -26.88
C GLY A 20 5.99 28.73 -26.16
N GLN A 21 6.08 27.49 -26.64
CA GLN A 21 5.49 26.36 -25.95
C GLN A 21 6.24 26.16 -24.63
N LEU A 22 5.53 26.26 -23.50
CA LEU A 22 6.08 25.95 -22.18
C LEU A 22 6.24 24.45 -22.04
N ASN A 23 7.48 23.99 -21.81
CA ASN A 23 7.79 22.57 -21.78
C ASN A 23 7.28 21.92 -20.48
N PRO A 24 6.62 20.75 -20.55
CA PRO A 24 6.19 20.00 -19.37
C PRO A 24 7.37 19.29 -18.69
N VAL A 25 7.19 18.95 -17.41
CA VAL A 25 8.09 18.03 -16.70
C VAL A 25 8.10 16.65 -17.34
N ASN A 26 9.14 15.85 -17.07
CA ASN A 26 9.28 14.49 -17.59
C ASN A 26 9.69 13.52 -16.47
N ASN A 27 9.58 12.22 -16.73
CA ASN A 27 9.97 11.14 -15.81
C ASN A 27 9.26 11.23 -14.46
N LEU A 28 7.94 11.48 -14.48
CA LEU A 28 7.12 11.48 -13.27
C LEU A 28 7.08 10.08 -12.65
N ASP A 29 7.63 9.92 -11.45
CA ASP A 29 7.77 8.66 -10.74
C ASP A 29 7.13 8.69 -9.35
N TRP A 30 6.62 7.53 -8.92
CA TRP A 30 5.90 7.37 -7.66
C TRP A 30 6.30 6.10 -6.91
N GLU A 31 6.81 6.29 -5.69
CA GLU A 31 7.08 5.22 -4.74
C GLU A 31 6.22 5.43 -3.48
N HIS A 32 5.59 4.37 -2.98
CA HIS A 32 4.74 4.42 -1.78
C HIS A 32 4.83 3.12 -0.99
N TRP A 33 5.11 3.22 0.30
CA TRP A 33 5.13 2.11 1.23
C TRP A 33 4.58 2.49 2.60
N TYR A 34 4.25 1.48 3.39
CA TYR A 34 3.71 1.65 4.74
C TYR A 34 4.65 1.04 5.77
N ILE A 35 4.92 1.78 6.85
CA ILE A 35 5.59 1.25 8.04
C ILE A 35 4.84 1.80 9.23
N MET A 36 4.14 0.92 9.96
CA MET A 36 3.27 1.31 11.05
C MET A 36 3.97 2.29 12.02
N PRO A 37 3.36 3.47 12.31
CA PRO A 37 2.01 3.89 11.91
C PRO A 37 1.90 4.69 10.60
N ASN A 38 3.01 4.98 9.93
CA ASN A 38 3.10 6.03 8.92
C ASN A 38 3.05 5.53 7.46
N ASN A 39 2.55 6.40 6.60
CA ASN A 39 2.55 6.23 5.15
C ASN A 39 3.69 7.03 4.52
N TYR A 40 4.68 6.35 3.95
CA TYR A 40 5.83 6.99 3.34
C TYR A 40 5.75 6.96 1.83
N PHE A 41 6.14 8.04 1.18
CA PHE A 41 6.10 8.14 -0.27
C PHE A 41 7.15 9.12 -0.81
N ILE A 42 7.42 8.98 -2.09
CA ILE A 42 8.22 9.89 -2.91
C ILE A 42 7.51 10.04 -4.26
N LEU A 43 7.11 11.26 -4.58
CA LEU A 43 6.76 11.70 -5.93
C LEU A 43 7.96 12.50 -6.46
N SER A 44 8.49 12.16 -7.62
CA SER A 44 9.61 12.89 -8.22
C SER A 44 9.44 13.08 -9.72
N TRP A 45 10.09 14.09 -10.26
CA TRP A 45 10.11 14.41 -11.68
C TRP A 45 11.43 15.06 -12.06
N ASP A 46 11.74 15.06 -13.35
CA ASP A 46 12.87 15.79 -13.91
C ASP A 46 12.47 17.19 -14.35
N GLU A 47 13.44 18.10 -14.30
CA GLU A 47 13.29 19.46 -14.84
C GLU A 47 12.87 19.38 -16.32
N PRO A 48 11.93 20.23 -16.78
CA PRO A 48 11.55 20.29 -18.19
C PRO A 48 12.74 20.68 -19.07
N GLU A 49 12.68 20.28 -20.34
CA GLU A 49 13.62 20.81 -21.34
C GLU A 49 13.56 22.35 -21.36
N PRO A 50 14.68 23.06 -21.56
CA PRO A 50 14.72 24.52 -21.53
C PRO A 50 13.66 25.16 -22.44
N SER A 51 12.92 26.11 -21.88
CA SER A 51 11.96 26.95 -22.61
C SER A 51 12.53 28.36 -22.80
N GLU A 52 11.88 29.17 -23.64
CA GLU A 52 12.24 30.59 -23.83
C GLU A 52 11.98 31.43 -22.57
N ASP A 53 11.08 30.98 -21.68
CA ASP A 53 10.77 31.62 -20.41
C ASP A 53 11.54 30.95 -19.24
N THR A 54 11.76 31.72 -18.19
CA THR A 54 12.48 31.29 -16.99
C THR A 54 11.56 30.42 -16.12
N LEU A 55 11.96 29.17 -15.90
CA LEU A 55 11.33 28.27 -14.94
C LEU A 55 11.47 28.84 -13.51
N ILE A 56 10.38 28.87 -12.76
CA ILE A 56 10.37 29.36 -11.36
C ILE A 56 9.98 28.30 -10.34
N GLY A 57 9.40 27.18 -10.78
CA GLY A 57 9.03 26.06 -9.92
C GLY A 57 7.97 25.19 -10.55
N TYR A 58 7.21 24.50 -9.69
CA TYR A 58 6.29 23.44 -10.09
C TYR A 58 5.01 23.49 -9.27
N ASN A 59 3.87 23.23 -9.92
CA ASN A 59 2.61 22.98 -9.24
C ASN A 59 2.34 21.47 -9.23
N VAL A 60 2.04 20.94 -8.04
CA VAL A 60 1.68 19.53 -7.85
C VAL A 60 0.17 19.44 -7.65
N TYR A 61 -0.47 18.51 -8.34
CA TYR A 61 -1.91 18.34 -8.35
C TYR A 61 -2.34 16.96 -7.87
N ARG A 62 -3.52 16.92 -7.25
CA ARG A 62 -4.29 15.71 -6.94
C ARG A 62 -5.58 15.78 -7.76
N GLU A 63 -5.73 14.91 -8.75
CA GLU A 63 -6.70 15.08 -9.83
C GLU A 63 -6.56 16.45 -10.50
N ASN A 64 -7.53 17.36 -10.31
CA ASN A 64 -7.49 18.74 -10.79
C ASN A 64 -7.31 19.77 -9.66
N ASP A 65 -7.17 19.30 -8.42
CA ASP A 65 -7.01 20.16 -7.25
C ASP A 65 -5.52 20.46 -7.02
N LEU A 66 -5.15 21.74 -7.03
CA LEU A 66 -3.80 22.17 -6.69
C LEU A 66 -3.49 21.76 -5.26
N TYR A 67 -2.42 20.98 -5.08
CA TYR A 67 -1.91 20.61 -3.77
C TYR A 67 -0.96 21.67 -3.23
N CYS A 68 0.13 21.93 -3.95
CA CYS A 68 1.11 22.93 -3.56
C CYS A 68 1.93 23.44 -4.75
N PHE A 69 2.59 24.56 -4.52
CA PHE A 69 3.73 25.02 -5.33
C PHE A 69 5.04 24.64 -4.63
N THR A 70 6.03 24.19 -5.39
CA THR A 70 7.37 23.88 -4.88
C THR A 70 8.46 24.25 -5.89
N THR A 71 9.67 24.50 -5.40
CA THR A 71 10.88 24.63 -6.24
C THR A 71 11.71 23.34 -6.26
N ASP A 72 11.37 22.38 -5.41
CA ASP A 72 12.04 21.08 -5.36
C ASP A 72 11.56 20.19 -6.52
N LEU A 73 12.38 19.23 -6.93
CA LEU A 73 12.06 18.21 -7.94
C LEU A 73 11.33 16.98 -7.35
N SER A 74 10.87 17.08 -6.11
CA SER A 74 10.18 15.99 -5.45
C SER A 74 9.26 16.46 -4.34
N LEU A 75 8.25 15.65 -4.09
CA LEU A 75 7.37 15.73 -2.94
C LEU A 75 7.49 14.43 -2.17
N TYR A 76 7.89 14.48 -0.90
CA TYR A 76 8.18 13.27 -0.15
C TYR A 76 7.82 13.38 1.34
N HIS A 77 7.46 12.21 1.87
CA HIS A 77 7.37 11.94 3.29
C HIS A 77 8.08 10.63 3.56
N THR A 78 9.22 10.68 4.24
CA THR A 78 10.05 9.51 4.57
C THR A 78 10.34 9.48 6.06
N ALA A 79 10.88 8.36 6.56
CA ALA A 79 11.22 8.22 7.98
C ALA A 79 12.27 9.24 8.47
N GLY A 80 13.12 9.76 7.58
CA GLY A 80 14.21 10.68 7.94
C GLY A 80 13.94 12.15 7.65
N ALA A 81 13.06 12.45 6.70
CA ALA A 81 12.77 13.81 6.25
C ALA A 81 11.43 13.87 5.51
N SER A 82 10.86 15.07 5.46
CA SER A 82 9.57 15.32 4.82
C SER A 82 9.47 16.78 4.38
N ASN A 83 8.99 17.04 3.18
CA ASN A 83 8.69 18.40 2.70
C ASN A 83 7.18 18.68 2.57
N CYS A 84 6.33 17.70 2.87
CA CYS A 84 4.87 17.80 2.69
C CYS A 84 4.02 17.07 3.75
N GLU A 85 4.67 16.33 4.65
CA GLU A 85 4.01 15.45 5.65
C GLU A 85 3.16 14.36 4.96
N GLU A 86 2.25 13.72 5.69
CA GLU A 86 1.39 12.67 5.13
C GLU A 86 0.21 13.23 4.32
N ASP A 87 -0.03 14.55 4.33
CA ASP A 87 -1.26 15.16 3.80
C ASP A 87 -1.50 14.87 2.31
N PHE A 88 -0.42 14.72 1.52
CA PHE A 88 -0.54 14.44 0.10
C PHE A 88 -1.36 13.17 -0.18
N VAL A 89 -1.13 12.09 0.59
CA VAL A 89 -1.83 10.81 0.43
C VAL A 89 -3.16 10.73 1.19
N VAL A 90 -3.49 11.72 2.02
CA VAL A 90 -4.76 11.83 2.78
C VAL A 90 -5.87 12.52 1.94
N TYR A 91 -5.71 12.54 0.62
CA TYR A 91 -6.69 13.16 -0.28
C TYR A 91 -8.07 12.49 -0.21
N GLN A 92 -9.11 13.31 -0.08
CA GLN A 92 -10.51 12.88 0.08
C GLN A 92 -10.70 11.74 1.11
N GLY A 93 -9.97 11.80 2.23
CA GLY A 93 -10.03 10.79 3.29
C GLY A 93 -9.15 9.56 3.02
N GLY A 94 -8.12 9.70 2.19
CA GLY A 94 -7.18 8.64 1.84
C GLY A 94 -7.64 7.76 0.68
N MET A 95 -8.52 8.26 -0.18
CA MET A 95 -8.89 7.57 -1.42
C MET A 95 -7.77 7.64 -2.45
N SER A 96 -7.82 6.74 -3.42
CA SER A 96 -6.89 6.79 -4.56
C SER A 96 -7.19 7.96 -5.49
N PHE A 97 -6.14 8.44 -6.17
CA PHE A 97 -6.22 9.56 -7.11
C PHE A 97 -5.06 9.52 -8.10
N HIS A 98 -5.20 10.22 -9.21
CA HIS A 98 -4.12 10.51 -10.14
C HIS A 98 -3.39 11.80 -9.74
N ALA A 99 -2.07 11.75 -9.62
CA ALA A 99 -1.24 12.93 -9.44
C ALA A 99 -0.57 13.33 -10.75
N HIS A 100 -0.39 14.64 -10.93
CA HIS A 100 0.39 15.20 -12.02
C HIS A 100 1.10 16.47 -11.57
N VAL A 101 2.10 16.90 -12.34
CA VAL A 101 2.93 18.06 -12.05
C VAL A 101 3.03 18.93 -13.30
N THR A 102 2.94 20.24 -13.12
CA THR A 102 3.16 21.24 -14.17
C THR A 102 4.35 22.13 -13.81
N ALA A 103 5.08 22.60 -14.82
CA ALA A 103 6.15 23.58 -14.66
C ALA A 103 5.57 25.00 -14.72
N VAL A 104 6.04 25.89 -13.85
CA VAL A 104 5.57 27.28 -13.75
C VAL A 104 6.67 28.22 -14.23
N TYR A 105 6.32 29.18 -15.10
CA TYR A 105 7.27 30.09 -15.74
C TYR A 105 7.03 31.58 -15.40
N ASN A 106 8.11 32.37 -15.38
CA ASN A 106 8.15 33.71 -14.77
C ASN A 106 7.39 34.80 -15.52
N SER A 107 7.43 34.80 -16.87
CA SER A 107 7.00 35.98 -17.64
C SER A 107 5.50 36.26 -17.51
N THR A 108 4.69 35.24 -17.24
CA THR A 108 3.22 35.30 -17.16
C THR A 108 2.62 34.56 -15.96
N LEU A 109 3.43 33.92 -15.11
CA LEU A 109 2.97 32.91 -14.11
C LEU A 109 2.12 31.81 -14.75
N GLU A 110 2.38 31.50 -16.03
CA GLU A 110 1.70 30.44 -16.74
C GLU A 110 2.30 29.08 -16.44
N GLU A 111 1.43 28.07 -16.49
CA GLU A 111 1.78 26.68 -16.31
C GLU A 111 1.99 26.01 -17.67
N SER A 112 2.94 25.09 -17.74
CA SER A 112 2.99 24.12 -18.82
C SER A 112 1.73 23.24 -18.82
N GLY A 113 1.52 22.51 -19.91
CA GLY A 113 0.69 21.30 -19.84
C GLY A 113 1.36 20.21 -18.97
N TYR A 114 0.72 19.05 -18.87
CA TYR A 114 1.33 17.82 -18.37
C TYR A 114 1.13 16.69 -19.38
N THR A 115 2.06 15.75 -19.42
CA THR A 115 1.99 14.57 -20.31
C THR A 115 1.95 13.25 -19.57
N GLU A 116 2.24 13.28 -18.26
CA GLU A 116 2.34 12.11 -17.39
C GLU A 116 1.45 12.27 -16.16
N THR A 117 0.93 11.15 -15.69
CA THR A 117 0.18 11.05 -14.45
C THR A 117 0.60 9.78 -13.74
N VAL A 118 0.66 9.80 -12.42
CA VAL A 118 0.88 8.60 -11.59
C VAL A 118 -0.38 8.26 -10.80
N TYR A 119 -0.65 6.98 -10.60
CA TYR A 119 -1.79 6.52 -9.79
C TYR A 119 -1.35 6.33 -8.34
N CYS A 120 -1.82 7.22 -7.46
CA CYS A 120 -1.60 7.16 -6.02
C CYS A 120 -2.72 6.34 -5.38
N VAL A 121 -2.36 5.32 -4.60
CA VAL A 121 -3.34 4.39 -3.99
C VAL A 121 -4.10 5.03 -2.82
N GLY A 122 -3.64 6.19 -2.32
CA GLY A 122 -4.16 6.80 -1.10
C GLY A 122 -3.58 6.11 0.14
N LEU A 123 -4.25 6.17 1.28
CA LEU A 123 -3.71 5.60 2.51
C LEU A 123 -3.50 4.07 2.40
N LEU A 124 -2.26 3.62 2.54
CA LEU A 124 -1.95 2.22 2.74
C LEU A 124 -2.18 1.86 4.20
N ILE A 125 -2.79 0.69 4.41
CA ILE A 125 -2.85 0.03 5.70
C ILE A 125 -1.95 -1.19 5.65
N GLY A 126 -1.07 -1.31 6.64
CA GLY A 126 -0.32 -2.54 6.85
C GLY A 126 -1.28 -3.62 7.33
N ILE A 127 -1.54 -4.61 6.49
CA ILE A 127 -1.74 -5.94 7.04
C ILE A 127 -0.33 -6.39 7.39
N ASP A 128 0.00 -6.40 8.68
CA ASP A 128 1.05 -7.28 9.16
C ASP A 128 0.60 -8.67 8.72
N THR A 129 1.04 -9.12 7.54
CA THR A 129 1.00 -10.53 7.21
C THR A 129 1.81 -11.14 8.32
N TYR A 130 1.12 -11.72 9.31
CA TYR A 130 1.73 -12.51 10.37
C TYR A 130 2.73 -13.38 9.62
N LYS A 131 4.03 -13.07 9.75
CA LYS A 131 5.05 -14.08 9.49
C LYS A 131 4.60 -15.12 10.49
N ASN A 132 3.89 -16.15 10.06
CA ASN A 132 3.74 -17.34 10.87
C ASN A 132 5.18 -17.83 10.95
N PRO A 133 5.96 -17.63 12.04
CA PRO A 133 6.88 -18.69 12.35
C PRO A 133 5.94 -19.89 12.41
N LYS A 134 6.11 -20.84 11.49
CA LYS A 134 5.37 -22.09 11.55
C LYS A 134 5.48 -22.50 13.03
N PRO A 135 4.39 -22.48 13.83
CA PRO A 135 4.53 -22.84 15.23
C PRO A 135 5.14 -24.24 15.22
N GLU A 136 6.16 -24.46 16.04
CA GLU A 136 6.58 -25.83 16.31
C GLU A 136 5.31 -26.61 16.65
N THR A 137 5.08 -27.71 15.95
CA THR A 137 3.83 -28.47 16.05
C THR A 137 3.51 -28.72 17.52
N ILE A 138 2.40 -28.13 18.00
CA ILE A 138 2.04 -28.17 19.42
C ILE A 138 1.50 -29.55 19.77
N ILE A 139 0.92 -30.27 18.80
CA ILE A 139 0.30 -31.59 19.04
C ILE A 139 0.95 -32.68 18.19
N SER A 140 1.49 -33.71 18.84
CA SER A 140 2.12 -34.85 18.17
C SER A 140 1.75 -36.21 18.78
N PRO A 141 1.68 -37.29 18.00
CA PRO A 141 1.73 -37.33 16.54
C PRO A 141 0.41 -36.85 15.92
N ASN A 142 0.47 -36.37 14.68
CA ASN A 142 -0.69 -36.06 13.87
C ASN A 142 -0.42 -36.45 12.41
N PRO A 143 -1.04 -37.51 11.87
CA PRO A 143 -2.14 -38.31 12.43
C PRO A 143 -1.78 -39.12 13.69
N THR A 144 -2.80 -39.51 14.47
CA THR A 144 -2.68 -40.34 15.69
C THR A 144 -3.58 -41.59 15.63
N ASN A 145 -3.20 -42.63 16.39
CA ASN A 145 -3.99 -43.85 16.60
C ASN A 145 -4.77 -43.84 17.93
N GLY A 146 -4.70 -42.75 18.71
CA GLY A 146 -5.43 -42.64 19.98
C GLY A 146 -4.77 -41.73 21.00
N ILE A 147 -3.43 -41.70 21.08
CA ILE A 147 -2.73 -40.88 22.08
C ILE A 147 -2.04 -39.70 21.41
N ILE A 148 -2.19 -38.50 21.97
CA ILE A 148 -1.50 -37.28 21.55
C ILE A 148 -0.78 -36.63 22.74
N GLN A 149 0.35 -35.99 22.44
CA GLN A 149 1.19 -35.23 23.36
C GLN A 149 1.05 -33.74 23.04
N ILE A 150 1.09 -32.92 24.08
CA ILE A 150 0.99 -31.46 23.97
C ILE A 150 2.35 -30.86 24.30
N ASN A 151 3.05 -30.40 23.26
CA ASN A 151 4.38 -29.80 23.36
C ASN A 151 4.25 -28.31 23.68
N LEU A 152 3.59 -27.99 24.79
CA LEU A 152 3.41 -26.63 25.29
C LEU A 152 3.57 -26.64 26.80
N GLU A 153 4.37 -25.71 27.32
CA GLU A 153 4.46 -25.49 28.77
C GLU A 153 3.17 -24.84 29.29
N ASP A 154 2.89 -24.97 30.59
CA ASP A 154 1.80 -24.26 31.28
C ASP A 154 0.39 -24.40 30.65
N VAL A 155 0.05 -25.58 30.13
CA VAL A 155 -1.31 -25.86 29.64
C VAL A 155 -2.32 -25.76 30.79
N ASN A 156 -3.32 -24.89 30.65
CA ASN A 156 -4.43 -24.77 31.60
C ASN A 156 -5.57 -25.72 31.27
N GLU A 157 -5.94 -25.79 29.99
CA GLU A 157 -7.12 -26.52 29.55
C GLU A 157 -6.99 -26.94 28.08
N VAL A 158 -7.57 -28.10 27.77
CA VAL A 158 -7.67 -28.59 26.39
C VAL A 158 -9.09 -29.02 26.12
N GLU A 159 -9.61 -28.53 25.00
CA GLU A 159 -10.93 -28.85 24.49
C GLU A 159 -10.78 -29.50 23.12
N ILE A 160 -11.51 -30.58 22.86
CA ILE A 160 -11.51 -31.26 21.56
C ILE A 160 -12.92 -31.24 21.01
N TYR A 161 -13.04 -30.75 19.79
CA TYR A 161 -14.29 -30.61 19.07
C TYR A 161 -14.32 -31.55 17.87
N SER A 162 -15.48 -32.15 17.61
CA SER A 162 -15.74 -32.89 16.39
C SER A 162 -15.78 -31.97 15.17
N GLN A 163 -15.78 -32.54 13.97
CA GLN A 163 -15.96 -31.79 12.72
C GLN A 163 -17.27 -30.98 12.63
N THR A 164 -18.26 -31.28 13.48
CA THR A 164 -19.54 -30.55 13.56
C THR A 164 -19.52 -29.42 14.60
N GLY A 165 -18.42 -29.27 15.36
CA GLY A 165 -18.28 -28.29 16.44
C GLY A 165 -18.77 -28.78 17.81
N GLU A 166 -19.17 -30.06 17.93
CA GLU A 166 -19.55 -30.66 19.22
C GLU A 166 -18.30 -30.88 20.11
N LEU A 167 -18.37 -30.49 21.38
CA LEU A 167 -17.31 -30.75 22.37
C LEU A 167 -17.28 -32.24 22.71
N ALA A 168 -16.26 -32.95 22.24
CA ALA A 168 -16.08 -34.39 22.42
C ALA A 168 -15.23 -34.74 23.64
N PHE A 169 -14.31 -33.86 24.04
CA PHE A 169 -13.43 -34.08 25.19
C PHE A 169 -12.99 -32.76 25.81
N CYS A 170 -12.79 -32.74 27.13
CA CYS A 170 -12.24 -31.61 27.87
C CYS A 170 -11.39 -32.11 29.03
N ALA A 171 -10.19 -31.55 29.20
CA ALA A 171 -9.31 -31.83 30.34
C ALA A 171 -8.59 -30.57 30.81
N LYS A 172 -8.37 -30.50 32.13
CA LYS A 172 -7.59 -29.43 32.76
C LYS A 172 -6.16 -29.89 33.01
N GLN A 173 -5.22 -29.06 32.58
CA GLN A 173 -3.78 -29.28 32.70
C GLN A 173 -3.29 -30.67 32.20
N PRO A 174 -3.74 -31.18 31.04
CA PRO A 174 -3.26 -32.46 30.53
C PRO A 174 -1.87 -32.32 29.90
N GLU A 175 -0.97 -33.27 30.20
CA GLU A 175 0.29 -33.43 29.46
C GLU A 175 0.10 -34.28 28.19
N SER A 176 -0.85 -35.22 28.24
CA SER A 176 -1.25 -36.07 27.11
C SER A 176 -2.75 -36.31 27.12
N ILE A 177 -3.30 -36.67 25.96
CA ILE A 177 -4.73 -36.95 25.80
C ILE A 177 -4.91 -38.31 25.13
N ASP A 178 -5.83 -39.09 25.68
CA ASP A 178 -6.31 -40.35 25.13
C ASP A 178 -7.65 -40.13 24.40
N LEU A 179 -7.68 -40.51 23.13
CA LEU A 179 -8.77 -40.40 22.17
C LEU A 179 -9.30 -41.77 21.74
N TYR A 180 -8.90 -42.88 22.36
CA TYR A 180 -9.32 -44.23 21.94
C TYR A 180 -10.84 -44.43 21.95
N GLU A 181 -11.56 -43.71 22.82
CA GLU A 181 -13.02 -43.77 22.90
C GLU A 181 -13.72 -42.94 21.80
N LEU A 182 -12.99 -42.10 21.07
CA LEU A 182 -13.54 -41.27 20.02
C LEU A 182 -13.56 -42.02 18.68
N PRO A 183 -14.62 -41.87 17.87
CA PRO A 183 -14.66 -42.41 16.52
C PRO A 183 -13.53 -41.86 15.64
N LYS A 184 -13.03 -42.68 14.72
CA LYS A 184 -12.04 -42.26 13.71
C LYS A 184 -12.58 -41.08 12.90
N GLY A 185 -11.75 -40.07 12.67
CA GLY A 185 -12.18 -38.84 12.01
C GLY A 185 -11.27 -37.65 12.24
N ILE A 186 -11.78 -36.47 11.90
CA ILE A 186 -11.10 -35.18 12.07
C ILE A 186 -11.64 -34.49 13.31
N TYR A 187 -10.72 -34.00 14.15
CA TYR A 187 -11.03 -33.24 15.34
C TYR A 187 -10.27 -31.92 15.35
N PHE A 188 -10.84 -30.91 15.99
CA PHE A 188 -10.18 -29.64 16.26
C PHE A 188 -9.84 -29.57 17.75
N ILE A 189 -8.56 -29.38 18.06
CA ILE A 189 -8.07 -29.31 19.42
C ILE A 189 -7.74 -27.87 19.71
N ARG A 190 -8.28 -27.38 20.82
CA ARG A 190 -8.01 -26.05 21.36
C ARG A 190 -7.22 -26.21 22.65
N VAL A 191 -6.02 -25.65 22.67
CA VAL A 191 -5.12 -25.67 23.84
C VAL A 191 -5.08 -24.26 24.42
N ILE A 192 -5.40 -24.13 25.70
CA ILE A 192 -5.44 -22.86 26.42
C ILE A 192 -4.26 -22.84 27.39
N ASN A 193 -3.36 -21.87 27.21
CA ASN A 193 -2.27 -21.55 28.13
C ASN A 193 -2.44 -20.09 28.57
N GLY A 194 -3.10 -19.91 29.71
CA GLY A 194 -3.39 -18.66 30.39
C GLY A 194 -4.20 -17.71 29.52
N HIS A 195 -3.47 -16.90 28.75
CA HIS A 195 -4.01 -15.83 27.92
C HIS A 195 -3.97 -16.18 26.43
N GLN A 196 -3.33 -17.29 26.04
CA GLN A 196 -3.18 -17.72 24.66
C GLN A 196 -4.06 -18.94 24.38
N VAL A 197 -4.60 -18.94 23.17
CA VAL A 197 -5.41 -20.04 22.63
C VAL A 197 -4.77 -20.51 21.34
N PHE A 198 -4.38 -21.77 21.32
CA PHE A 198 -3.86 -22.45 20.14
C PHE A 198 -4.93 -23.37 19.58
N SER A 199 -5.00 -23.52 18.27
CA SER A 199 -5.96 -24.40 17.61
C SER A 199 -5.27 -25.23 16.54
N GLU A 200 -5.38 -26.54 16.64
CA GLU A 200 -4.82 -27.48 15.67
C GLU A 200 -5.87 -28.51 15.21
N LYS A 201 -5.70 -29.01 13.99
CA LYS A 201 -6.52 -30.08 13.44
C LYS A 201 -5.81 -31.42 13.63
N VAL A 202 -6.44 -32.38 14.29
CA VAL A 202 -5.92 -33.74 14.48
C VAL A 202 -6.70 -34.77 13.67
N ILE A 203 -5.97 -35.73 13.09
CA ILE A 203 -6.53 -36.85 12.33
C ILE A 203 -6.39 -38.14 13.15
N LEU A 204 -7.51 -38.72 13.58
CA LEU A 204 -7.58 -39.99 14.30
C LEU A 204 -7.94 -41.14 13.34
N HIS A 205 -7.11 -42.19 13.28
CA HIS A 205 -7.25 -43.30 12.32
C HIS A 205 -7.27 -44.69 12.93
#